data_AF-A0AAW1JSL3-F1
#
_entry.id   AF-A0AAW1JSL3-F1
#
_cell.length_a   1.000
_cell.length_b   1.000
_cell.length_c   1.000
_cell.angle_alpha   90.00
_cell.angle_beta   90.00
_cell.angle_gamma   90.00
#
_symmetry.space_group_name_H-M   'P 1'
#
loop_
_entity.id
_entity.type
_entity.pdbx_description
1 polymer ?
#
loop_
_entity_poly.entity_id
_entity_poly.type
_entity_poly.pdbx_seq_one_letter_code
_entity_poly.pdbx_strand_id
1 'polypeptide(L)'
;MGFLSTLVGILGFFIGLPIDLVIGFFFFVYSKPKEVQEPAVTSIHEWDTSTPQELMPEIPNWIKTPDYERVDWLNKFMLDLWPYLQKGICKTIESTTQPIFAEYFGKYQIKEIEFENLDLGTLPPTFHGLKVYETNENQLVMEPAIRWAGNPNIVLAVKLMSAKIRFQLVDLQIFATPRIHLRPLVPTFPCFANIIVSLMEKPHVDFGLKVMGGDIMAIPGLYRFVQVQMCNHWIIYMGDY
;
A
#
# COMPACT_ATOMS: atom_id res chain seq x y z
N MET A 1 -33.69 48.27 -14.31
CA MET A 1 -34.16 46.86 -14.26
C MET A 1 -33.10 45.85 -13.79
N GLY A 2 -31.85 46.23 -13.51
CA GLY A 2 -30.80 45.26 -13.12
C GLY A 2 -30.87 44.75 -11.67
N PHE A 3 -31.24 45.59 -10.71
CA PHE A 3 -31.15 45.27 -9.27
C PHE A 3 -32.05 44.11 -8.82
N LEU A 4 -33.29 44.06 -9.32
CA LEU A 4 -34.24 42.98 -9.01
C LEU A 4 -33.80 41.63 -9.59
N SER A 5 -33.18 41.62 -10.77
CA SER A 5 -32.67 40.39 -11.39
C SER A 5 -31.50 39.79 -10.59
N THR A 6 -30.59 40.65 -10.11
CA THR A 6 -29.45 40.21 -9.28
C THR A 6 -29.90 39.66 -7.93
N LEU A 7 -30.92 40.27 -7.32
CA LEU A 7 -31.46 39.85 -6.03
C LEU A 7 -32.17 38.49 -6.13
N VAL A 8 -32.93 38.27 -7.21
CA VAL A 8 -33.57 36.98 -7.51
C VAL A 8 -32.53 35.90 -7.82
N GLY A 9 -31.45 36.23 -8.52
CA GLY A 9 -30.35 35.29 -8.77
C GLY A 9 -29.62 34.85 -7.50
N ILE A 10 -29.38 35.78 -6.57
CA ILE A 10 -28.75 35.48 -5.28
C ILE A 10 -29.65 34.59 -4.42
N LEU A 11 -30.95 34.89 -4.33
CA LEU A 11 -31.93 34.05 -3.63
C LEU A 11 -32.04 32.65 -4.26
N GLY A 12 -32.04 32.56 -5.59
CA GLY A 12 -32.05 31.29 -6.31
C GLY A 12 -30.83 30.43 -6.01
N PHE A 13 -29.65 31.04 -5.90
CA PHE A 13 -28.41 30.33 -5.57
C PHE A 13 -28.42 29.81 -4.13
N PHE A 14 -28.86 30.62 -3.16
CA PHE A 14 -28.91 30.20 -1.74
C PHE A 14 -29.96 29.13 -1.45
N ILE A 15 -31.01 29.03 -2.26
CA ILE A 15 -32.05 28.01 -2.11
C ILE A 15 -31.74 26.78 -2.96
N GLY A 16 -31.19 26.95 -4.17
CA GLY A 16 -30.87 25.85 -5.08
C GLY A 16 -29.74 24.95 -4.56
N LEU A 17 -28.63 25.53 -4.09
CA LEU A 17 -27.47 24.78 -3.59
C LEU A 17 -27.79 23.77 -2.47
N PRO A 18 -28.54 24.14 -1.40
CA PRO A 18 -28.87 23.17 -0.36
C PRO A 18 -29.86 22.10 -0.85
N ILE A 19 -30.78 22.45 -1.76
CA ILE A 19 -31.71 21.47 -2.34
C ILE A 19 -30.95 20.45 -3.20
N ASP A 20 -30.03 20.92 -4.06
CA ASP A 20 -29.22 20.04 -4.91
C ASP A 20 -28.26 19.17 -4.08
N LEU A 21 -27.71 19.69 -2.98
CA LEU A 21 -26.90 18.92 -2.03
C LEU A 21 -27.72 17.84 -1.32
N VAL A 22 -28.95 18.15 -0.90
CA VAL A 22 -29.84 17.18 -0.25
C VAL A 22 -30.27 16.10 -1.26
N ILE A 23 -30.63 16.48 -2.49
CA ILE A 23 -30.98 15.53 -3.56
C ILE A 23 -29.79 14.64 -3.90
N GLY A 24 -28.60 15.22 -4.06
CA GLY A 24 -27.37 14.48 -4.32
C GLY A 24 -27.01 13.53 -3.17
N PHE A 25 -27.20 13.95 -1.92
CA PHE A 25 -27.01 13.11 -0.75
C PHE A 25 -28.01 11.94 -0.71
N PHE A 26 -29.30 12.19 -0.95
CA PHE A 26 -30.30 11.12 -1.02
C PHE A 26 -30.04 10.16 -2.18
N PHE A 27 -29.64 10.66 -3.35
CA PHE A 27 -29.29 9.83 -4.50
C PHE A 27 -28.04 8.97 -4.21
N PHE A 28 -27.05 9.53 -3.52
CA PHE A 28 -25.86 8.79 -3.09
C PHE A 28 -26.18 7.72 -2.05
N VAL A 29 -27.02 8.02 -1.05
CA VAL A 29 -27.42 7.08 0.01
C VAL A 29 -28.33 5.96 -0.53
N TYR A 30 -29.21 6.26 -1.49
CA TYR A 30 -30.11 5.27 -2.09
C TYR A 30 -29.53 4.54 -3.31
N SER A 31 -28.41 5.00 -3.86
CA SER A 31 -27.65 4.25 -4.85
C SER A 31 -27.04 3.03 -4.17
N LYS A 32 -27.78 1.92 -4.20
CA LYS A 32 -27.27 0.63 -3.73
C LYS A 32 -25.96 0.34 -4.48
N PRO A 33 -24.86 -0.02 -3.79
CA PRO A 33 -23.71 -0.58 -4.48
C PRO A 33 -24.20 -1.76 -5.31
N LYS A 34 -23.85 -1.78 -6.61
CA LYS A 34 -24.12 -2.94 -7.46
C LYS A 34 -23.54 -4.15 -6.72
N GLU A 35 -24.39 -5.11 -6.34
CA GLU A 35 -23.93 -6.40 -5.85
C GLU A 35 -22.96 -6.95 -6.89
N VAL A 36 -21.72 -7.16 -6.47
CA VAL A 36 -20.71 -7.85 -7.26
C VAL A 36 -21.25 -9.26 -7.44
N GLN A 37 -21.68 -9.61 -8.65
CA GLN A 37 -22.10 -10.97 -8.94
C GLN A 37 -20.90 -11.87 -8.63
N GLU A 38 -21.06 -12.76 -7.65
CA GLU A 38 -20.07 -13.80 -7.41
C GLU A 38 -19.92 -14.61 -8.71
N PRO A 39 -18.70 -14.68 -9.28
CA PRO A 39 -18.50 -15.42 -10.52
C PRO A 39 -18.92 -16.87 -10.30
N ALA A 40 -19.74 -17.40 -11.22
CA ALA A 40 -20.15 -18.79 -11.17
C ALA A 40 -18.90 -19.68 -11.17
N VAL A 41 -18.72 -20.48 -10.11
CA VAL A 41 -17.60 -21.41 -9.99
C VAL A 41 -17.78 -22.52 -11.03
N THR A 42 -17.17 -22.36 -12.20
CA THR A 42 -17.17 -23.35 -13.27
C THR A 42 -16.04 -24.36 -13.06
N SER A 43 -16.36 -25.63 -13.27
CA SER A 43 -15.40 -26.73 -13.16
C SER A 43 -14.28 -26.58 -14.20
N ILE A 44 -13.04 -26.89 -13.83
CA ILE A 44 -11.81 -26.73 -14.65
C ILE A 44 -11.93 -27.37 -16.05
N HIS A 45 -12.82 -28.36 -16.20
CA HIS A 45 -13.04 -29.07 -17.46
C HIS A 45 -13.85 -28.30 -18.53
N GLU A 46 -14.55 -27.22 -18.16
CA GLU A 46 -15.42 -26.45 -19.08
C GLU A 46 -14.77 -25.16 -19.62
N TRP A 47 -13.47 -24.98 -19.40
CA TRP A 47 -12.80 -23.70 -19.63
C TRP A 47 -12.42 -23.52 -21.10
N ASP A 48 -12.71 -22.31 -21.63
CA ASP A 48 -12.32 -21.92 -22.98
C ASP A 48 -10.80 -21.71 -23.09
N THR A 49 -10.24 -21.83 -24.28
CA THR A 49 -8.79 -21.75 -24.55
C THR A 49 -8.14 -20.40 -24.21
N SER A 50 -8.92 -19.35 -23.96
CA SER A 50 -8.48 -18.00 -23.55
C SER A 50 -8.30 -17.84 -22.03
N THR A 51 -9.00 -18.62 -21.21
CA THR A 51 -8.99 -18.52 -19.74
C THR A 51 -7.64 -18.86 -19.08
N PRO A 52 -6.81 -19.79 -19.60
CA PRO A 52 -5.48 -20.05 -19.06
C PRO A 52 -4.56 -18.83 -19.12
N GLN A 53 -4.69 -17.97 -20.14
CA GLN A 53 -3.90 -16.76 -20.32
C GLN A 53 -4.27 -15.68 -19.28
N GLU A 54 -5.56 -15.59 -18.96
CA GLU A 54 -6.08 -14.69 -17.92
C GLU A 54 -5.69 -15.13 -16.51
N LEU A 55 -5.53 -16.43 -16.27
CA LEU A 55 -5.01 -16.97 -15.00
C LEU A 55 -3.49 -16.96 -14.89
N MET A 56 -2.76 -16.70 -15.99
CA MET A 56 -1.30 -16.68 -15.93
C MET A 56 -0.81 -15.80 -14.77
N PRO A 57 -1.26 -14.56 -14.53
CA PRO A 57 -0.76 -13.72 -13.43
C PRO A 57 -0.88 -14.37 -12.02
N GLU A 58 -1.93 -15.13 -11.77
CA GLU A 58 -2.25 -15.76 -10.47
C GLU A 58 -1.28 -16.90 -10.11
N ILE A 59 -0.75 -17.60 -11.11
CA ILE A 59 0.11 -18.76 -10.90
C ILE A 59 1.45 -18.32 -10.23
N PRO A 60 1.95 -19.07 -9.22
CA PRO A 60 3.25 -18.77 -8.61
C PRO A 60 4.42 -18.78 -9.62
N ASN A 61 5.40 -17.90 -9.41
CA ASN A 61 6.51 -17.72 -10.35
C ASN A 61 7.37 -18.99 -10.54
N TRP A 62 7.50 -19.86 -9.53
CA TRP A 62 8.20 -21.15 -9.63
C TRP A 62 7.48 -22.20 -10.51
N ILE A 63 6.19 -22.03 -10.78
CA ILE A 63 5.46 -22.89 -11.73
C ILE A 63 5.61 -22.34 -13.15
N LYS A 64 5.64 -21.01 -13.29
CA LYS A 64 5.76 -20.31 -14.60
C LYS A 64 7.17 -20.34 -15.16
N THR A 65 8.14 -20.20 -14.28
CA THR A 65 9.53 -19.92 -14.62
C THR A 65 10.38 -20.92 -13.84
N PRO A 66 11.09 -21.83 -14.53
CA PRO A 66 11.86 -22.89 -13.89
C PRO A 66 13.02 -22.35 -13.02
N ASP A 67 13.42 -21.10 -13.23
CA ASP A 67 14.51 -20.46 -12.50
C ASP A 67 14.14 -20.02 -11.07
N TYR A 68 12.85 -20.06 -10.70
CA TYR A 68 12.42 -19.70 -9.36
C TYR A 68 12.35 -20.94 -8.48
N GLU A 69 13.14 -20.95 -7.41
CA GLU A 69 13.11 -22.02 -6.42
C GLU A 69 12.08 -21.73 -5.32
N ARG A 70 11.43 -22.80 -4.85
CA ARG A 70 10.49 -22.73 -3.72
C ARG A 70 11.25 -22.69 -2.41
N VAL A 71 10.99 -21.67 -1.59
CA VAL A 71 11.70 -21.43 -0.32
C VAL A 71 10.79 -21.58 0.90
N ASP A 72 10.14 -22.74 1.03
CA ASP A 72 9.20 -23.01 2.15
C ASP A 72 9.86 -22.89 3.53
N TRP A 73 11.14 -23.26 3.62
CA TRP A 73 11.90 -23.14 4.87
C TRP A 73 12.03 -21.68 5.31
N LEU A 74 12.19 -20.75 4.36
CA LEU A 74 12.29 -19.32 4.62
C LEU A 74 10.96 -18.77 5.11
N ASN A 75 9.85 -19.26 4.56
CA ASN A 75 8.51 -18.90 5.02
C ASN A 75 8.25 -19.37 6.46
N LYS A 76 8.67 -20.59 6.82
CA LYS A 76 8.60 -21.08 8.22
C LYS A 76 9.45 -20.22 9.15
N PHE A 77 10.68 -19.93 8.75
CA PHE A 77 11.58 -19.06 9.50
C PHE A 77 11.00 -17.66 9.73
N MET A 78 10.41 -17.05 8.69
CA MET A 78 9.74 -15.75 8.81
C MET A 78 8.55 -15.79 9.75
N LEU A 79 7.75 -16.85 9.71
CA LEU A 79 6.59 -17.02 10.59
C LEU A 79 7.00 -16.99 12.07
N ASP A 80 8.06 -17.72 12.42
CA ASP A 80 8.56 -17.78 13.80
C ASP A 80 9.19 -16.44 14.24
N LEU A 81 9.85 -15.72 13.34
CA LEU A 81 10.49 -14.43 13.65
C LEU A 81 9.53 -13.24 13.64
N TRP A 82 8.39 -13.34 12.94
CA TRP A 82 7.49 -12.21 12.70
C TRP A 82 7.08 -11.44 13.95
N PRO A 83 6.71 -12.07 15.09
CA PRO A 83 6.31 -11.34 16.29
C PRO A 83 7.42 -10.43 16.87
N TYR A 84 8.68 -10.74 16.56
CA TYR A 84 9.84 -9.94 16.96
C TYR A 84 10.20 -8.91 15.90
N LEU A 85 10.19 -9.30 14.63
CA LEU A 85 10.47 -8.42 13.50
C LEU A 85 9.47 -7.26 13.45
N GLN A 86 8.18 -7.54 13.59
CA GLN A 86 7.16 -6.50 13.60
C GLN A 86 7.45 -5.43 14.66
N LYS A 87 7.81 -5.82 15.89
CA LYS A 87 8.11 -4.86 16.96
C LYS A 87 9.30 -3.97 16.60
N GLY A 88 10.33 -4.56 16.00
CA GLY A 88 11.49 -3.82 15.49
C GLY A 88 11.10 -2.85 14.38
N ILE A 89 10.31 -3.30 13.42
CA ILE A 89 9.85 -2.49 12.29
C ILE A 89 8.96 -1.34 12.78
N CYS A 90 8.00 -1.59 13.68
CA CYS A 90 7.16 -0.53 14.26
C CYS A 90 8.02 0.55 14.92
N LYS A 91 9.01 0.16 15.72
CA LYS A 91 9.92 1.11 16.37
C LYS A 91 10.73 1.92 15.36
N THR A 92 11.21 1.28 14.29
CA THR A 92 11.90 1.96 13.20
C THR A 92 10.96 2.96 12.52
N ILE A 93 9.74 2.54 12.16
CA ILE A 93 8.73 3.41 11.56
C ILE A 93 8.48 4.63 12.44
N GLU A 94 8.24 4.45 13.74
CA GLU A 94 8.07 5.57 14.68
C GLU A 94 9.26 6.53 14.65
N SER A 95 10.49 6.00 14.75
CA SER A 95 11.70 6.82 14.76
C SER A 95 11.95 7.57 13.45
N THR A 96 11.62 6.97 12.31
CA THR A 96 11.81 7.55 10.97
C THR A 96 10.72 8.56 10.63
N THR A 97 9.49 8.35 11.10
CA THR A 97 8.35 9.22 10.78
C THR A 97 8.23 10.42 11.72
N GLN A 98 8.68 10.33 12.97
CA GLN A 98 8.72 11.47 13.90
C GLN A 98 9.33 12.76 13.31
N PRO A 99 10.53 12.74 12.70
CA PRO A 99 11.08 13.95 12.09
C PRO A 99 10.24 14.45 10.91
N ILE A 100 9.68 13.53 10.11
CA ILE A 100 8.80 13.88 8.98
C ILE A 100 7.55 14.58 9.49
N PHE A 101 6.91 14.06 10.55
CA PHE A 101 5.73 14.67 11.16
C PHE A 101 6.02 16.06 11.71
N ALA A 102 7.20 16.25 12.32
CA ALA A 102 7.61 17.53 12.87
C ALA A 102 7.67 18.65 11.80
N GLU A 103 8.00 18.33 10.54
CA GLU A 103 8.01 19.30 9.44
C GLU A 103 6.63 19.85 9.07
N TYR A 104 5.56 19.13 9.45
CA TYR A 104 4.19 19.55 9.21
C TYR A 104 3.58 20.31 10.40
N PHE A 105 4.23 20.32 11.56
CA PHE A 105 3.74 21.09 12.70
C PHE A 105 3.71 22.59 12.38
N GLY A 106 2.58 23.24 12.69
CA GLY A 106 2.34 24.64 12.36
C GLY A 106 1.92 24.90 10.90
N LYS A 107 2.18 23.98 9.96
CA LYS A 107 1.60 24.03 8.62
C LYS A 107 0.14 23.56 8.69
N TYR A 108 -0.75 24.22 7.95
CA TYR A 108 -2.19 23.88 7.89
C TYR A 108 -2.88 23.77 9.27
N GLN A 109 -2.37 24.47 10.30
CA GLN A 109 -2.89 24.43 11.68
C GLN A 109 -2.80 23.05 12.36
N ILE A 110 -1.92 22.17 11.87
CA ILE A 110 -1.58 20.90 12.52
C ILE A 110 -0.79 21.20 13.79
N LYS A 111 -1.32 20.77 14.93
CA LYS A 111 -0.66 20.91 16.23
C LYS A 111 0.17 19.68 16.59
N GLU A 112 -0.28 18.51 16.19
CA GLU A 112 0.28 17.23 16.65
C GLU A 112 -0.12 16.13 15.67
N ILE A 113 0.81 15.21 15.40
CA ILE A 113 0.60 13.98 14.64
C ILE A 113 1.22 12.87 15.48
N GLU A 114 0.43 11.86 15.83
CA GLU A 114 0.86 10.74 16.67
C GLU A 114 0.29 9.42 16.15
N PHE A 115 1.01 8.31 16.38
CA PHE A 115 0.42 6.98 16.25
C PHE A 115 -0.34 6.65 17.53
N GLU A 116 -1.66 6.50 17.45
CA GLU A 116 -2.46 5.94 18.53
C GLU A 116 -2.32 4.41 18.60
N ASN A 117 -2.13 3.78 17.43
CA ASN A 117 -1.80 2.37 17.32
C ASN A 117 -0.90 2.13 16.11
N LEU A 118 0.10 1.24 16.26
CA LEU A 118 1.00 0.85 15.18
C LEU A 118 1.24 -0.65 15.25
N ASP A 119 0.38 -1.40 14.58
CA ASP A 119 0.43 -2.86 14.49
C ASP A 119 0.44 -3.27 13.01
N LEU A 120 1.42 -4.10 12.62
CA LEU A 120 1.53 -4.61 11.24
C LEU A 120 0.73 -5.90 11.01
N GLY A 121 0.11 -6.44 12.06
CA GLY A 121 -0.73 -7.63 12.00
C GLY A 121 0.02 -8.95 12.22
N THR A 122 -0.71 -10.03 12.38
CA THR A 122 -0.13 -11.34 12.72
C THR A 122 0.42 -12.10 11.52
N LEU A 123 0.13 -11.63 10.30
CA LEU A 123 0.47 -12.32 9.05
C LEU A 123 1.79 -11.80 8.48
N PRO A 124 2.85 -12.63 8.40
CA PRO A 124 4.13 -12.22 7.83
C PRO A 124 4.09 -12.11 6.30
N PRO A 125 5.05 -11.38 5.71
CA PRO A 125 5.39 -11.50 4.30
C PRO A 125 5.77 -12.94 3.93
N THR A 126 5.37 -13.35 2.74
CA THR A 126 5.64 -14.68 2.18
C THR A 126 6.51 -14.56 0.94
N PHE A 127 7.46 -15.48 0.83
CA PHE A 127 8.33 -15.65 -0.32
C PHE A 127 7.69 -16.68 -1.25
N HIS A 128 7.21 -16.20 -2.39
CA HIS A 128 6.64 -17.04 -3.44
C HIS A 128 7.71 -17.68 -4.30
N GLY A 129 8.96 -17.23 -4.25
CA GLY A 129 10.08 -17.88 -4.90
C GLY A 129 11.34 -17.05 -4.74
N LEU A 130 12.49 -17.68 -4.95
CA LEU A 130 13.78 -17.01 -4.95
C LEU A 130 14.53 -17.41 -6.21
N LYS A 131 15.04 -16.43 -6.95
CA LYS A 131 15.98 -16.65 -8.03
C LYS A 131 17.35 -16.13 -7.62
N VAL A 132 18.39 -16.93 -7.84
CA VAL A 132 19.76 -16.57 -7.51
C VAL A 132 20.60 -16.65 -8.78
N TYR A 133 21.37 -15.60 -9.05
CA TYR A 133 22.30 -15.55 -10.16
C TYR A 133 23.72 -15.53 -9.61
N GLU A 134 24.51 -16.50 -10.03
CA GLU A 134 25.96 -16.43 -9.94
C GLU A 134 26.47 -15.66 -11.16
N THR A 135 27.30 -14.66 -10.92
CA THR A 135 27.91 -13.88 -11.99
C THR A 135 29.42 -14.03 -11.93
N ASN A 136 30.08 -13.83 -13.08
CA ASN A 136 31.55 -13.92 -13.18
C ASN A 136 32.26 -12.71 -12.53
N GLU A 137 31.54 -11.79 -11.90
CA GLU A 137 32.04 -10.48 -11.43
C GLU A 137 32.21 -10.41 -9.90
N ASN A 138 32.41 -11.54 -9.20
CA ASN A 138 32.46 -11.59 -7.72
C ASN A 138 31.27 -10.85 -7.07
N GLN A 139 30.06 -11.07 -7.60
CA GLN A 139 28.82 -10.57 -7.02
C GLN A 139 27.77 -11.66 -7.01
N LEU A 140 26.96 -11.67 -5.95
CA LEU A 140 25.78 -12.52 -5.83
C LEU A 140 24.55 -11.66 -6.06
N VAL A 141 23.66 -12.09 -6.97
CA VAL A 141 22.40 -11.40 -7.23
C VAL A 141 21.25 -12.29 -6.84
N MET A 142 20.30 -11.75 -6.08
CA MET A 142 19.13 -12.48 -5.59
C MET A 142 17.85 -11.71 -5.92
N GLU A 143 16.82 -12.41 -6.37
CA GLU A 143 15.50 -11.88 -6.69
C GLU A 143 14.42 -12.67 -5.94
N PRO A 144 14.12 -12.32 -4.69
CA PRO A 144 12.97 -12.87 -3.99
C PRO A 144 11.66 -12.29 -4.55
N ALA A 145 10.70 -13.13 -4.89
CA ALA A 145 9.33 -12.72 -5.16
C ALA A 145 8.54 -12.68 -3.84
N ILE A 146 8.31 -11.48 -3.32
CA ILE A 146 7.68 -11.26 -2.02
C ILE A 146 6.22 -10.87 -2.21
N ARG A 147 5.33 -11.51 -1.45
CA ARG A 147 3.94 -11.11 -1.30
C ARG A 147 3.57 -11.02 0.16
N TRP A 148 2.98 -9.90 0.55
CA TRP A 148 2.50 -9.68 1.90
C TRP A 148 1.04 -9.26 1.85
N ALA A 149 0.17 -10.06 2.43
CA ALA A 149 -1.23 -9.73 2.66
C ALA A 149 -1.43 -9.70 4.18
N GLY A 150 -1.11 -8.53 4.76
CA GLY A 150 -1.14 -8.31 6.19
C GLY A 150 -2.51 -7.82 6.67
N ASN A 151 -2.78 -8.02 7.95
CA ASN A 151 -3.91 -7.47 8.67
C ASN A 151 -3.47 -6.34 9.63
N PRO A 152 -2.85 -5.25 9.14
CA PRO A 152 -2.36 -4.21 10.01
C PRO A 152 -3.50 -3.43 10.65
N ASN A 153 -3.21 -2.84 11.80
CA ASN A 153 -4.06 -1.85 12.46
C ASN A 153 -3.21 -0.65 12.84
N ILE A 154 -3.03 0.25 11.87
CA ILE A 154 -2.24 1.46 12.05
C ILE A 154 -3.20 2.64 12.17
N VAL A 155 -3.26 3.25 13.35
CA VAL A 155 -4.11 4.40 13.64
C VAL A 155 -3.23 5.62 13.85
N LEU A 156 -3.29 6.55 12.91
CA LEU A 156 -2.64 7.84 12.97
C LEU A 156 -3.66 8.90 13.41
N ALA A 157 -3.37 9.63 14.47
CA ALA A 157 -4.17 10.76 14.89
C ALA A 157 -3.49 12.09 14.54
N VAL A 158 -4.25 12.96 13.87
CA VAL A 158 -3.84 14.32 13.51
C VAL A 158 -4.71 15.30 14.28
N LYS A 159 -4.08 16.14 15.09
CA LYS A 159 -4.77 17.18 15.87
C LYS A 159 -4.69 18.52 15.14
N LEU A 160 -5.85 19.01 14.72
CA LEU A 160 -6.04 20.28 14.01
C LEU A 160 -6.76 21.24 14.94
N MET A 161 -6.08 22.29 15.40
CA MET A 161 -6.63 23.25 16.38
C MET A 161 -7.24 22.61 17.64
N SER A 162 -8.53 22.26 17.59
CA SER A 162 -9.33 21.64 18.66
C SER A 162 -9.98 20.31 18.23
N ALA A 163 -9.87 19.92 16.96
CA ALA A 163 -10.39 18.67 16.42
C ALA A 163 -9.28 17.61 16.32
N LYS A 164 -9.63 16.36 16.58
CA LYS A 164 -8.74 15.20 16.41
C LYS A 164 -9.30 14.34 15.27
N ILE A 165 -8.55 14.22 14.19
CA ILE A 165 -8.90 13.38 13.04
C ILE A 165 -8.08 12.09 13.14
N ARG A 166 -8.76 10.94 13.06
CA ARG A 166 -8.11 9.62 13.08
C ARG A 166 -8.13 9.03 11.67
N PHE A 167 -6.96 8.66 11.19
CA PHE A 167 -6.76 7.88 9.97
C PHE A 167 -6.37 6.47 10.39
N GLN A 168 -7.07 5.47 9.88
CA GLN A 168 -6.81 4.07 10.15
C GLN A 168 -6.47 3.37 8.83
N LEU A 169 -5.28 2.81 8.75
CA LEU A 169 -4.85 1.97 7.65
C LEU A 169 -5.09 0.50 8.01
N VAL A 170 -5.79 -0.21 7.13
CA VAL A 170 -6.19 -1.62 7.26
C VAL A 170 -5.89 -2.36 5.96
N ASP A 171 -5.96 -3.69 5.98
CA ASP A 171 -5.92 -4.55 4.79
C ASP A 171 -4.77 -4.20 3.82
N LEU A 172 -3.53 -4.35 4.27
CA LEU A 172 -2.35 -4.00 3.49
C LEU A 172 -1.91 -5.19 2.63
N GLN A 173 -1.86 -4.96 1.32
CA GLN A 173 -1.37 -5.92 0.35
C GLN A 173 -0.18 -5.32 -0.41
N ILE A 174 0.97 -5.99 -0.35
CA ILE A 174 2.20 -5.60 -1.03
C ILE A 174 2.71 -6.76 -1.86
N PHE A 175 2.94 -6.55 -3.15
CA PHE A 175 3.68 -7.45 -4.02
C PHE A 175 4.90 -6.74 -4.57
N ALA A 176 6.08 -7.34 -4.35
CA ALA A 176 7.34 -6.78 -4.77
C ALA A 176 8.34 -7.87 -5.15
N THR A 177 9.13 -7.59 -6.18
CA THR A 177 10.24 -8.45 -6.61
C THR A 177 11.52 -7.62 -6.60
N PRO A 178 12.13 -7.38 -5.42
CA PRO A 178 13.39 -6.65 -5.35
C PRO A 178 14.53 -7.51 -5.91
N ARG A 179 15.51 -6.85 -6.52
CA ARG A 179 16.80 -7.42 -6.90
C ARG A 179 17.86 -6.93 -5.92
N ILE A 180 18.53 -7.87 -5.27
CA ILE A 180 19.52 -7.64 -4.23
C ILE A 180 20.89 -8.04 -4.79
N HIS A 181 21.82 -7.09 -4.85
CA HIS A 181 23.21 -7.33 -5.22
C HIS A 181 24.09 -7.30 -3.96
N LEU A 182 24.84 -8.38 -3.74
CA LEU A 182 25.93 -8.41 -2.76
C LEU A 182 27.25 -8.25 -3.51
N ARG A 183 27.87 -7.07 -3.44
CA ARG A 183 29.08 -6.75 -4.21
C ARG A 183 30.03 -5.75 -3.55
N PRO A 184 31.34 -5.86 -3.79
CA PRO A 184 32.02 -7.11 -4.17
C PRO A 184 31.90 -8.16 -3.07
N LEU A 185 31.96 -9.43 -3.45
CA LEU A 185 32.20 -10.54 -2.53
C LEU A 185 33.64 -10.46 -2.03
N VAL A 186 33.82 -10.62 -0.73
CA VAL A 186 35.12 -10.50 -0.05
C VAL A 186 35.35 -11.71 0.86
N PRO A 187 36.60 -12.12 1.13
CA PRO A 187 36.88 -13.29 1.96
C PRO A 187 36.68 -13.05 3.47
N THR A 188 36.25 -11.85 3.88
CA THR A 188 36.00 -11.49 5.28
C THR A 188 34.51 -11.50 5.58
N PHE A 189 34.09 -12.15 6.65
CA PHE A 189 32.69 -12.18 7.09
C PHE A 189 32.12 -10.75 7.25
N PRO A 190 30.92 -10.43 6.70
CA PRO A 190 29.87 -11.33 6.21
C PRO A 190 29.99 -11.79 4.74
N CYS A 191 31.19 -11.72 4.16
CA CYS A 191 31.56 -12.19 2.82
C CYS A 191 31.15 -11.28 1.66
N PHE A 192 30.70 -10.06 1.94
CA PHE A 192 30.41 -9.02 0.96
C PHE A 192 30.70 -7.64 1.56
N ALA A 193 31.02 -6.66 0.71
CA ALA A 193 31.31 -5.30 1.15
C ALA A 193 30.07 -4.38 1.14
N ASN A 194 29.20 -4.50 0.14
CA ASN A 194 27.98 -3.68 0.04
C ASN A 194 26.77 -4.53 -0.33
N ILE A 195 25.60 -4.04 0.10
CA ILE A 195 24.29 -4.52 -0.32
C ILE A 195 23.65 -3.41 -1.13
N ILE A 196 23.23 -3.70 -2.35
CA ILE A 196 22.46 -2.78 -3.18
C ILE A 196 21.12 -3.45 -3.47
N VAL A 197 20.03 -2.75 -3.15
CA VAL A 197 18.66 -3.24 -3.37
C VAL A 197 18.00 -2.34 -4.40
N SER A 198 17.46 -2.94 -5.45
CA SER A 198 16.67 -2.25 -6.47
C SER A 198 15.34 -2.95 -6.67
N LEU A 199 14.31 -2.23 -7.13
CA LEU A 199 13.06 -2.85 -7.55
C LEU A 199 13.04 -2.98 -9.07
N MET A 200 12.86 -4.21 -9.55
CA MET A 200 12.82 -4.52 -10.98
C MET A 200 11.57 -3.96 -11.65
N GLU A 201 10.47 -3.94 -10.92
CA GLU A 201 9.18 -3.45 -11.34
C GLU A 201 8.56 -2.62 -10.22
N LYS A 202 7.62 -1.74 -10.58
CA LYS A 202 6.87 -0.96 -9.61
C LYS A 202 6.14 -1.92 -8.66
N PRO A 203 6.33 -1.79 -7.33
CA PRO A 203 5.66 -2.66 -6.39
C PRO A 203 4.16 -2.39 -6.44
N HIS A 204 3.37 -3.46 -6.37
CA HIS A 204 1.93 -3.34 -6.20
C HIS A 204 1.67 -3.13 -4.70
N VAL A 205 0.98 -2.05 -4.36
CA VAL A 205 0.62 -1.71 -2.99
C VAL A 205 -0.85 -1.34 -3.00
N ASP A 206 -1.66 -2.10 -2.28
CA ASP A 206 -3.07 -1.85 -2.02
C ASP A 206 -3.29 -1.79 -0.51
N PHE A 207 -4.18 -0.91 -0.05
CA PHE A 207 -4.45 -0.70 1.36
C PHE A 207 -5.80 -0.07 1.58
N GLY A 208 -6.51 -0.53 2.61
CA GLY A 208 -7.69 0.11 3.16
C GLY A 208 -7.35 1.39 3.94
N LEU A 209 -8.12 2.46 3.73
CA LEU A 209 -8.01 3.69 4.51
C LEU A 209 -9.37 4.14 5.03
N LYS A 210 -9.53 4.12 6.36
CA LYS A 210 -10.70 4.63 7.07
C LYS A 210 -10.34 5.95 7.75
N VAL A 211 -11.27 6.89 7.82
CA VAL A 211 -11.07 8.15 8.54
C VAL A 211 -12.29 8.43 9.40
N MET A 212 -12.06 8.73 10.68
CA MET A 212 -13.13 8.96 11.66
C MET A 212 -14.16 7.83 11.74
N GLY A 213 -13.73 6.58 11.46
CA GLY A 213 -14.60 5.39 11.47
C GLY A 213 -15.45 5.20 10.20
N GLY A 214 -15.41 6.14 9.25
CA GLY A 214 -15.98 5.97 7.91
C GLY A 214 -14.96 5.45 6.92
N ASP A 215 -15.39 4.61 5.98
CA ASP A 215 -14.54 4.15 4.88
C ASP A 215 -14.33 5.28 3.86
N ILE A 216 -13.08 5.70 3.67
CA ILE A 216 -12.69 6.80 2.78
C ILE A 216 -12.25 6.29 1.40
N MET A 217 -12.24 4.97 1.17
CA MET A 217 -12.07 4.42 -0.18
C MET A 217 -13.12 4.92 -1.18
N ALA A 218 -14.21 5.55 -0.69
CA ALA A 218 -15.23 6.23 -1.49
C ALA A 218 -14.87 7.67 -1.95
N ILE A 219 -13.72 8.26 -1.56
CA ILE A 219 -13.31 9.61 -2.00
C ILE A 219 -12.34 9.51 -3.19
N PRO A 220 -12.81 9.73 -4.44
CA PRO A 220 -11.96 9.66 -5.62
C PRO A 220 -10.91 10.78 -5.57
N GLY A 221 -9.63 10.42 -5.69
CA GLY A 221 -8.51 11.38 -5.77
C GLY A 221 -7.52 11.30 -4.61
N LEU A 222 -7.97 11.06 -3.37
CA LEU A 222 -7.07 10.94 -2.21
C LEU A 222 -6.23 9.65 -2.29
N TYR A 223 -6.86 8.53 -2.67
CA TYR A 223 -6.16 7.26 -2.92
C TYR A 223 -5.06 7.41 -3.96
N ARG A 224 -5.38 8.06 -5.09
CA ARG A 224 -4.43 8.28 -6.20
C ARG A 224 -3.31 9.23 -5.81
N PHE A 225 -3.59 10.25 -4.98
CA PHE A 225 -2.57 11.15 -4.44
C PHE A 225 -1.59 10.43 -3.52
N VAL A 226 -2.09 9.63 -2.57
CA VAL A 226 -1.24 8.86 -1.65
C VAL A 226 -0.42 7.83 -2.42
N GLN A 227 -1.03 7.11 -3.36
CA GLN A 227 -0.32 6.13 -4.19
C GLN A 227 0.78 6.79 -5.02
N VAL A 228 0.52 7.96 -5.63
CA VAL A 228 1.54 8.71 -6.40
C VAL A 228 2.65 9.26 -5.51
N GLN A 229 2.31 9.81 -4.33
CA GLN A 229 3.29 10.31 -3.36
C GLN A 229 4.19 9.18 -2.85
N MET A 230 3.62 8.02 -2.49
CA MET A 230 4.38 6.84 -2.11
C MET A 230 5.30 6.40 -3.25
N CYS A 231 4.80 6.30 -4.48
CA CYS A 231 5.62 5.92 -5.63
C CYS A 231 6.78 6.92 -5.88
N ASN A 232 6.53 8.23 -5.78
CA ASN A 232 7.55 9.24 -5.98
C ASN A 232 8.61 9.23 -4.86
N HIS A 233 8.20 9.04 -3.61
CA HIS A 233 9.13 8.93 -2.48
C HIS A 233 10.02 7.69 -2.60
N TRP A 234 9.47 6.56 -3.07
CA TRP A 234 10.23 5.34 -3.36
C TRP A 234 11.23 5.51 -4.52
N ILE A 235 10.91 6.31 -5.54
CA ILE A 235 11.84 6.63 -6.64
C ILE A 235 13.02 7.49 -6.14
N ILE A 236 12.78 8.44 -5.24
CA ILE A 236 13.83 9.30 -4.69
C ILE A 236 14.81 8.48 -3.83
N TYR A 237 14.31 7.60 -2.96
CA TYR A 237 15.18 6.76 -2.11
C TYR A 237 16.02 5.73 -2.88
N MET A 238 15.62 5.31 -4.08
CA MET A 238 16.42 4.44 -4.95
C MET A 238 17.36 5.20 -5.90
N GLY A 239 17.21 6.53 -6.02
CA GLY A 239 18.06 7.37 -6.88
C GLY A 239 19.29 7.95 -6.17
N ASP A 240 19.34 7.90 -4.84
CA ASP A 240 20.40 8.48 -4.01
C ASP A 240 21.51 7.48 -3.60
N TYR A 241 21.64 6.34 -4.28
CA TYR A 241 22.74 5.37 -4.10
C TYR A 241 23.32 4.84 -5.41
#